data_AF-A0A528WB97-F1
#
_entry.id   AF-A0A528WB97-F1
#
_cell.length_a   1.000
_cell.length_b   1.000
_cell.length_c   1.000
_cell.angle_alpha   90.00
_cell.angle_beta   90.00
_cell.angle_gamma   90.00
#
_symmetry.space_group_name_H-M   'P 1'
#
loop_
_entity.id
_entity.type
_entity.pdbx_description
1 polymer ?
#
loop_
_entity_poly.entity_id
_entity_poly.type
_entity_poly.pdbx_seq_one_letter_code
_entity_poly.pdbx_strand_id
1 'polypeptide(L)'
;NYTNKADGSQEAELVAYQVTNTLSVRVRDVDKTGDILDKAVSLGVNQGGGIAFTNDDPKATIVEARKKAVADAIAKAKTLAEAAGVSLGRVIEITDQNVAPVPMPMNAKAFDAARAAVPVQAGENAYTVQVTVTFELK
;
A
#
# COMPACT_ATOMS: atom_id res chain seq x y z
N ASN A 1 25.16 16.47 -29.27
CA ASN A 1 24.97 17.57 -30.23
C ASN A 1 24.65 16.96 -31.58
N TYR A 2 23.61 17.43 -32.28
CA TYR A 2 23.27 16.96 -33.62
C TYR A 2 23.71 18.02 -34.62
N THR A 3 24.66 17.68 -35.48
CA THR A 3 24.98 18.48 -36.68
C THR A 3 24.23 17.87 -37.87
N ASN A 4 23.26 18.61 -38.41
CA ASN A 4 22.59 18.22 -39.65
C ASN A 4 23.57 18.40 -40.81
N LYS A 5 23.87 17.32 -41.54
CA LYS A 5 24.60 17.39 -42.81
C LYS A 5 23.64 17.80 -43.92
N ALA A 6 24.17 18.42 -44.99
CA ALA A 6 23.39 18.94 -46.11
C ALA A 6 22.64 17.86 -46.92
N ASP A 7 22.98 16.58 -46.72
CA ASP A 7 22.32 15.41 -47.32
C ASP A 7 21.14 14.86 -46.51
N GLY A 8 20.77 15.53 -45.40
CA GLY A 8 19.69 15.12 -44.52
C GLY A 8 20.07 13.99 -43.54
N SER A 9 21.31 13.51 -43.54
CA SER A 9 21.79 12.56 -42.55
C SER A 9 22.15 13.25 -41.23
N GLN A 10 21.76 12.62 -40.12
CA GLN A 10 22.11 13.04 -38.77
C GLN A 10 23.20 12.12 -38.24
N GLU A 11 24.37 12.68 -37.95
CA GLU A 11 25.44 11.98 -37.25
C GLU A 11 25.28 12.28 -35.74
N ALA A 12 24.87 11.27 -34.98
CA ALA A 12 24.75 11.40 -33.53
C ALA A 12 26.10 11.10 -32.90
N GLU A 13 26.77 12.15 -32.42
CA GLU A 13 27.99 12.00 -31.63
C GLU A 13 27.62 11.62 -30.19
N LEU A 14 28.21 10.53 -29.69
CA LEU A 14 28.07 10.10 -28.29
C LEU A 14 28.83 11.08 -27.40
N VAL A 15 28.14 12.08 -26.86
CA VAL A 15 28.74 13.15 -26.06
C VAL A 15 28.79 12.86 -24.55
N ALA A 16 28.05 11.85 -24.07
CA ALA A 16 28.01 11.51 -22.65
C ALA A 16 27.49 10.09 -22.42
N TYR A 17 27.81 9.56 -21.23
CA TYR A 17 27.21 8.36 -20.67
C TYR A 17 26.36 8.75 -19.46
N GLN A 18 25.14 8.22 -19.39
CA GLN A 18 24.29 8.33 -18.21
C GLN A 18 24.26 6.98 -17.50
N VAL A 19 24.52 6.99 -16.19
CA VAL A 19 24.42 5.79 -15.34
C VAL A 19 23.41 6.08 -14.23
N THR A 20 22.44 5.19 -14.06
CA THR A 20 21.38 5.33 -13.05
C THR A 20 21.59 4.31 -11.92
N ASN A 21 21.96 4.82 -10.74
CA ASN A 21 21.98 4.17 -9.42
C ASN A 21 20.57 4.06 -8.79
N THR A 22 19.99 2.89 -8.48
CA THR A 22 18.74 2.81 -7.69
C THR A 22 18.97 2.07 -6.37
N LEU A 23 18.69 2.73 -5.24
CA LEU A 23 18.82 2.18 -3.89
C LEU A 23 17.48 2.27 -3.15
N SER A 24 17.04 1.15 -2.57
CA SER A 24 15.86 1.10 -1.69
C SER A 24 16.30 0.96 -0.23
N VAL A 25 15.81 1.86 0.63
CA VAL A 25 16.14 1.87 2.06
C VAL A 25 14.88 1.65 2.89
N ARG A 26 14.91 0.68 3.82
CA ARG A 26 13.84 0.47 4.80
C ARG A 26 14.16 1.20 6.10
N VAL A 27 13.33 2.16 6.45
CA VAL A 27 13.41 2.91 7.72
C VAL A 27 12.38 2.33 8.69
N ARG A 28 12.82 1.82 9.84
CA ARG A 28 11.94 1.24 10.87
C ARG A 28 11.41 2.30 11.84
N ASP A 29 12.21 3.33 12.05
CA ASP A 29 11.92 4.44 12.95
C ASP A 29 11.44 5.62 12.10
N VAL A 30 10.11 5.78 12.00
CA VAL A 30 9.48 6.73 11.08
C VAL A 30 9.91 8.16 11.38
N ASP A 31 10.18 8.49 12.64
CA ASP A 31 10.61 9.83 13.06
C ASP A 31 11.98 10.20 12.47
N LYS A 32 12.85 9.22 12.21
CA LYS A 32 14.17 9.43 11.56
C LYS A 32 14.10 9.59 10.06
N THR A 33 12.92 9.43 9.45
CA THR A 33 12.77 9.49 7.99
C THR A 33 13.16 10.86 7.45
N GLY A 34 12.83 11.95 8.18
CA GLY A 34 13.23 13.32 7.82
C GLY A 34 14.75 13.49 7.75
N ASP A 35 15.46 13.12 8.82
CA ASP A 35 16.93 13.19 8.89
C ASP A 35 17.60 12.34 7.79
N ILE A 36 17.05 11.16 7.50
CA ILE A 36 17.56 10.27 6.45
C ILE A 36 17.35 10.89 5.06
N LEU A 37 16.21 11.53 4.83
CA LEU A 37 15.90 12.20 3.57
C LEU A 37 16.83 13.41 3.36
N ASP A 38 17.01 14.25 4.38
CA ASP A 38 17.92 15.39 4.34
C ASP A 38 19.35 14.95 4.04
N LYS A 39 19.80 13.87 4.68
CA LYS A 39 21.12 13.28 4.42
C LYS A 39 21.23 12.74 2.99
N ALA A 40 20.20 12.07 2.48
CA ALA A 40 20.19 11.56 1.10
C ALA A 40 20.32 12.69 0.07
N VAL A 41 19.59 13.80 0.25
CA VAL A 41 19.71 15.00 -0.59
C VAL A 41 21.12 15.58 -0.50
N SER A 42 21.69 15.69 0.71
CA SER A 42 23.06 16.20 0.90
C SER A 42 24.14 15.34 0.23
N LEU A 43 23.88 14.03 0.08
CA LEU A 43 24.78 13.07 -0.57
C LEU A 43 24.60 13.01 -2.10
N GLY A 44 23.79 13.90 -2.68
CA GLY A 44 23.64 14.03 -4.13
C GLY A 44 22.56 13.13 -4.75
N VAL A 45 21.65 12.57 -3.95
CA VAL A 45 20.43 11.95 -4.48
C VAL A 45 19.60 13.06 -5.15
N ASN A 46 19.56 13.02 -6.47
CA ASN A 46 19.00 14.05 -7.34
C ASN A 46 17.70 13.60 -8.04
N GLN A 47 17.40 12.29 -8.00
CA GLN A 47 16.15 11.69 -8.46
C GLN A 47 15.68 10.66 -7.43
N GLY A 48 14.43 10.75 -7.00
CA GLY A 48 13.85 9.92 -5.94
C GLY A 48 12.54 10.49 -5.39
N GLY A 49 12.05 9.96 -4.27
CA GLY A 49 10.92 10.57 -3.53
C GLY A 49 9.66 9.70 -3.39
N GLY A 50 9.68 8.45 -3.88
CA GLY A 50 8.62 7.49 -3.56
C GLY A 50 8.76 7.00 -2.12
N ILE A 51 8.17 7.70 -1.16
CA ILE A 51 8.05 7.21 0.23
C ILE A 51 6.79 6.36 0.32
N ALA A 52 6.97 5.08 0.65
CA ALA A 52 5.87 4.18 0.95
C ALA A 52 5.94 3.78 2.42
N PHE A 53 4.87 4.07 3.16
CA PHE A 53 4.71 3.58 4.53
C PHE A 53 4.10 2.18 4.49
N THR A 54 4.74 1.24 5.16
CA THR A 54 4.25 -0.13 5.28
C THR A 54 4.34 -0.57 6.73
N ASN A 55 3.46 -1.45 7.17
CA ASN A 55 3.67 -2.17 8.42
C ASN A 55 4.68 -3.31 8.19
N ASP A 56 5.69 -3.42 9.05
CA ASP A 56 6.70 -4.49 8.95
C ASP A 56 6.15 -5.86 9.40
N ASP A 57 5.14 -5.88 10.28
CA ASP A 57 4.44 -7.11 10.66
C ASP A 57 2.90 -6.94 10.69
N PRO A 58 2.23 -7.07 9.53
CA PRO A 58 0.78 -7.00 9.47
C PRO A 58 0.08 -8.30 9.87
N LYS A 59 0.82 -9.38 10.19
CA LYS A 59 0.23 -10.73 10.32
C LYS A 59 -0.83 -10.78 11.40
N ALA A 60 -0.53 -10.24 12.59
CA ALA A 60 -1.47 -10.21 13.71
C ALA A 60 -2.75 -9.42 13.35
N THR A 61 -2.59 -8.24 12.73
CA THR A 61 -3.71 -7.40 12.30
C THR A 61 -4.57 -8.09 11.25
N ILE A 62 -3.95 -8.79 10.29
CA ILE A 62 -4.67 -9.56 9.26
C ILE A 62 -5.42 -10.75 9.89
N VAL A 63 -4.83 -11.44 10.86
CA VAL A 63 -5.49 -12.53 11.59
C VAL A 63 -6.74 -12.03 12.32
N GLU A 64 -6.65 -10.89 13.00
CA GLU A 64 -7.80 -10.29 13.66
C GLU A 64 -8.86 -9.80 12.66
N ALA A 65 -8.44 -9.22 11.53
CA ALA A 65 -9.35 -8.82 10.46
C ALA A 65 -10.11 -10.02 9.86
N ARG A 66 -9.44 -11.17 9.67
CA ARG A 66 -10.08 -12.42 9.22
C ARG A 66 -11.14 -12.92 10.19
N LYS A 67 -10.84 -12.94 11.50
CA LYS A 67 -11.83 -13.34 12.53
C LYS A 67 -13.07 -12.44 12.47
N LYS A 68 -12.86 -11.12 12.35
CA LYS A 68 -13.96 -10.15 12.22
C LYS A 68 -14.77 -10.35 10.94
N ALA A 69 -14.11 -10.59 9.80
CA ALA A 69 -14.79 -10.84 8.53
C ALA A 69 -15.68 -12.09 8.57
N VAL A 70 -15.20 -13.18 9.18
CA VAL A 70 -16.01 -14.40 9.36
C VAL A 70 -17.19 -14.14 10.30
N ALA A 71 -16.98 -13.44 11.41
CA ALA A 71 -18.06 -13.10 12.35
C ALA A 71 -19.15 -12.23 11.68
N ASP A 72 -18.75 -11.24 10.88
CA ASP A 72 -19.65 -10.39 10.09
C ASP A 72 -20.43 -11.21 9.05
N ALA A 73 -19.76 -12.11 8.32
CA ALA A 73 -20.42 -13.00 7.37
C ALA A 73 -21.48 -13.89 8.03
N ILE A 74 -21.19 -14.44 9.22
CA ILE A 74 -22.15 -15.24 10.00
C ILE A 74 -23.34 -14.37 10.45
N ALA A 75 -23.09 -13.15 10.94
CA ALA A 75 -24.16 -12.25 11.38
C ALA A 75 -25.10 -11.86 10.24
N LYS A 76 -24.54 -11.54 9.06
CA LYS A 76 -25.30 -11.27 7.84
C LYS A 76 -26.11 -12.49 7.39
N ALA A 77 -25.50 -13.67 7.36
CA ALA A 77 -26.18 -14.90 6.97
C ALA A 77 -27.37 -15.23 7.90
N LYS A 78 -27.24 -15.03 9.22
CA LYS A 78 -28.35 -15.18 10.17
C LYS A 78 -29.49 -14.22 9.86
N THR A 79 -29.18 -12.94 9.67
CA THR A 79 -30.17 -11.90 9.34
C THR A 79 -30.93 -12.26 8.06
N LEU A 80 -30.22 -12.73 7.03
CA LEU A 80 -30.84 -13.13 5.76
C LEU A 80 -31.70 -14.38 5.89
N ALA A 81 -31.24 -15.39 6.65
CA ALA A 81 -32.02 -16.61 6.90
C ALA A 81 -33.31 -16.31 7.67
N GLU A 82 -33.23 -15.51 8.75
CA GLU A 82 -34.39 -15.06 9.52
C GLU A 82 -35.40 -14.31 8.66
N ALA A 83 -34.94 -13.39 7.81
CA ALA A 83 -35.80 -12.65 6.89
C ALA A 83 -36.45 -13.55 5.82
N ALA A 84 -35.79 -14.65 5.44
CA ALA A 84 -36.30 -15.64 4.50
C ALA A 84 -37.19 -16.71 5.15
N GLY A 85 -37.36 -16.70 6.48
CA GLY A 85 -38.16 -17.69 7.20
C GLY A 85 -37.53 -19.08 7.26
N VAL A 86 -36.20 -19.17 7.08
CA VAL A 86 -35.42 -20.41 7.12
C VAL A 86 -34.37 -20.33 8.23
N SER A 87 -33.87 -21.47 8.67
CA SER A 87 -32.80 -21.55 9.66
C SER A 87 -31.44 -21.63 8.99
N LEU A 88 -30.45 -20.93 9.54
CA LEU A 88 -29.06 -21.04 9.09
C LEU A 88 -28.46 -22.37 9.58
N GLY A 89 -27.91 -23.16 8.67
CA GLY A 89 -27.25 -24.43 8.97
C GLY A 89 -25.72 -24.33 9.07
N ARG A 90 -25.04 -25.46 8.87
CA ARG A 90 -23.57 -25.56 8.90
C ARG A 90 -22.91 -24.83 7.73
N VAL A 91 -21.66 -24.43 7.95
CA VAL A 91 -20.78 -23.90 6.91
C VAL A 91 -20.40 -25.04 5.95
N ILE A 92 -20.59 -24.81 4.66
CA ILE A 92 -20.20 -25.72 3.58
C ILE A 92 -18.81 -25.33 3.05
N GLU A 93 -18.56 -24.03 2.90
CA GLU A 93 -17.34 -23.51 2.30
C GLU A 93 -16.96 -22.17 2.91
N ILE A 94 -15.66 -21.93 3.09
CA ILE A 94 -15.08 -20.63 3.43
C ILE A 94 -13.97 -20.35 2.43
N THR A 95 -14.06 -19.21 1.75
CA THR A 95 -13.04 -18.77 0.80
C THR A 95 -12.54 -17.40 1.21
N ASP A 96 -11.26 -17.32 1.57
CA ASP A 96 -10.53 -16.06 1.76
C ASP A 96 -10.16 -15.51 0.38
N GLN A 97 -10.78 -14.38 -0.01
CA GLN A 97 -10.58 -13.77 -1.33
C GLN A 97 -9.32 -12.90 -1.39
N ASN A 98 -8.61 -12.73 -0.26
CA ASN A 98 -7.43 -11.87 -0.22
C ASN A 98 -6.17 -12.60 -0.70
N VAL A 99 -5.77 -12.35 -1.95
CA VAL A 99 -4.48 -12.82 -2.50
C VAL A 99 -3.28 -12.14 -1.82
N ALA A 100 -3.45 -10.92 -1.31
CA ALA A 100 -2.57 -10.27 -0.32
C ALA A 100 -3.26 -8.98 0.14
N PRO A 101 -3.62 -8.80 1.42
CA PRO A 101 -4.20 -7.55 1.89
C PRO A 101 -3.18 -6.42 1.71
N VAL A 102 -3.38 -5.54 0.73
CA VAL A 102 -2.54 -4.35 0.51
C VAL A 102 -2.98 -3.28 1.53
N PRO A 103 -2.06 -2.69 2.31
CA PRO A 103 -2.40 -1.60 3.20
C PRO A 103 -2.93 -0.41 2.40
N MET A 104 -4.08 0.12 2.81
CA MET A 104 -4.60 1.38 2.28
C MET A 104 -4.19 2.53 3.20
N PRO A 105 -3.53 3.58 2.67
CA PRO A 105 -3.21 4.77 3.46
C PRO A 105 -4.52 5.48 3.84
N MET A 106 -4.77 5.64 5.14
CA MET A 106 -5.81 6.56 5.61
C MET A 106 -5.27 7.99 5.54
N ASN A 107 -5.85 8.81 4.67
CA ASN A 107 -5.52 10.22 4.58
C ASN A 107 -5.98 10.90 5.88
N ALA A 108 -5.04 11.21 6.78
CA ALA A 108 -5.28 12.21 7.82
C ALA A 108 -5.68 13.52 7.12
N LYS A 109 -6.77 14.13 7.57
CA LYS A 109 -7.28 15.41 7.04
C LYS A 109 -6.13 16.40 6.85
N ALA A 110 -6.10 17.03 5.67
CA ALA A 110 -5.11 18.01 5.26
C ALA A 110 -4.77 18.98 6.39
N PHE A 111 -3.56 18.85 6.95
CA PHE A 111 -3.03 19.79 7.93
C PHE A 111 -2.33 20.94 7.18
N ASP A 112 -2.65 22.15 7.61
CA ASP A 112 -2.20 23.42 7.08
C ASP A 112 -0.69 23.48 6.79
N ALA A 113 -0.37 24.07 5.64
CA ALA A 113 0.97 24.34 5.17
C ALA A 113 1.63 25.44 6.03
N ALA A 114 2.23 25.07 7.15
CA ALA A 114 3.11 25.95 7.93
C ALA A 114 4.42 25.23 8.27
N ARG A 115 5.36 25.32 7.33
CA ARG A 115 6.82 25.39 7.48
C ARG A 115 7.38 25.05 8.89
N ALA A 116 7.39 23.77 9.24
CA ALA A 116 8.21 23.20 10.31
C ALA A 116 8.48 21.74 9.95
N ALA A 117 9.72 21.28 10.15
CA ALA A 117 10.25 19.92 9.95
C ALA A 117 9.24 18.92 9.35
N VAL A 118 9.44 18.50 8.09
CA VAL A 118 8.50 17.63 7.32
C VAL A 118 7.91 16.57 8.25
N PRO A 119 6.70 16.77 8.80
CA PRO A 119 6.21 15.89 9.84
C PRO A 119 5.83 14.62 9.13
N VAL A 120 6.66 13.59 9.27
CA VAL A 120 6.33 12.27 8.77
C VAL A 120 5.31 11.70 9.75
N GLN A 121 4.06 12.10 9.61
CA GLN A 121 2.97 11.43 10.31
C GLN A 121 2.90 10.03 9.73
N ALA A 122 3.17 9.02 10.56
CA ALA A 122 2.90 7.64 10.21
C ALA A 122 1.40 7.54 9.89
N GLY A 123 1.05 7.54 8.61
CA GLY A 123 -0.32 7.30 8.18
C GLY A 123 -0.79 5.97 8.75
N GLU A 124 -2.02 5.91 9.24
CA GLU A 124 -2.60 4.65 9.68
C GLU A 124 -2.77 3.73 8.47
N ASN A 125 -2.30 2.49 8.59
CA ASN A 125 -2.48 1.45 7.57
C ASN A 125 -3.75 0.67 7.87
N ALA A 126 -4.76 0.79 7.00
CA ALA A 126 -5.96 -0.02 7.07
C ALA A 126 -5.81 -1.31 6.26
N TYR A 127 -6.13 -2.46 6.86
CA TYR A 127 -6.16 -3.77 6.20
C TYR A 127 -7.61 -4.21 6.01
N THR A 128 -8.02 -4.38 4.76
CA THR A 128 -9.34 -4.92 4.42
C THR A 128 -9.22 -6.40 4.10
N VAL A 129 -10.06 -7.23 4.72
CA VAL A 129 -10.15 -8.67 4.46
C VAL A 129 -11.57 -9.00 4.01
N GLN A 130 -11.67 -9.75 2.90
CA GLN A 130 -12.94 -10.22 2.37
C GLN A 130 -12.99 -11.75 2.40
N VAL A 131 -14.03 -12.27 3.01
CA VAL A 131 -14.30 -13.71 3.10
C VAL A 131 -15.69 -13.98 2.53
N THR A 132 -15.78 -15.01 1.70
CA THR A 132 -17.06 -15.58 1.27
C THR A 132 -17.31 -16.83 2.10
N VAL A 133 -18.49 -16.92 2.73
CA VAL A 133 -18.91 -18.09 3.50
C VAL A 133 -20.22 -18.61 2.94
N THR A 134 -20.25 -19.89 2.58
CA THR A 134 -21.44 -20.58 2.09
C THR A 134 -22.01 -21.46 3.20
N PHE A 135 -23.31 -21.34 3.45
CA PHE A 135 -24.01 -22.10 4.49
C PHE A 135 -25.10 -22.98 3.87
N GLU A 136 -25.37 -24.13 4.49
CA GLU A 136 -26.61 -24.87 4.23
C GLU A 136 -27.79 -24.12 4.88
N LEU A 137 -28.98 -24.23 4.31
CA LEU A 137 -30.23 -23.74 4.91
C LEU A 137 -31.05 -24.91 5.43
N LYS A 138 -31.86 -24.66 6.46
CA LYS A 138 -32.75 -25.64 7.11
C LYS A 138 -34.17 -25.13 7.21
#